data_AF-A0A497NNS1-F1
#
_entry.id   AF-A0A497NNS1-F1
#
_cell.length_a   1.000
_cell.length_b   1.000
_cell.length_c   1.000
_cell.angle_alpha   90.00
_cell.angle_beta   90.00
_cell.angle_gamma   90.00
#
_symmetry.space_group_name_H-M   'P 1'
#
loop_
_entity.id
_entity.type
_entity.pdbx_description
1 polymer ?
#
loop_
_entity_poly.entity_id
_entity_poly.type
_entity_poly.pdbx_seq_one_letter_code
_entity_poly.pdbx_strand_id
1 'polypeptide(L)'
;MGKDEIESLIERYDINCISIGTLGSHSALNIFNGAKEEGFRTVCICTRDREIVYRRFPVVDEFIFVDRFSELLDEKVQERLRELNTILVPHGSF
;
A
#
# COMPACT_ATOMS: atom_id res chain seq x y z
N MET A 1 5.93 2.82 17.11
CA MET A 1 7.20 2.25 16.63
C MET A 1 8.28 3.30 16.80
N GLY A 2 9.45 2.88 17.30
CA GLY A 2 10.63 3.74 17.36
C GLY A 2 11.32 3.84 15.99
N LYS A 3 12.20 4.82 15.81
CA LYS A 3 13.02 4.94 14.59
C LYS A 3 13.86 3.67 14.37
N ASP A 4 14.52 3.17 15.40
CA ASP A 4 15.38 1.98 15.34
C ASP A 4 14.61 0.71 14.95
N GLU A 5 13.34 0.62 15.36
CA GLU A 5 12.44 -0.47 15.00
C GLU A 5 12.06 -0.42 13.50
N ILE A 6 11.86 0.79 12.96
CA ILE A 6 11.60 1.00 11.53
C ILE A 6 12.86 0.68 10.71
N GLU A 7 14.03 1.12 11.15
CA GLU A 7 15.31 0.82 10.48
C GLU A 7 15.54 -0.69 10.41
N SER A 8 15.38 -1.40 11.53
CA SER A 8 15.51 -2.87 11.61
C SER A 8 14.50 -3.62 10.72
N LEU A 9 13.35 -3.01 10.43
CA LEU A 9 12.35 -3.56 9.52
C LEU A 9 12.76 -3.34 8.05
N ILE A 10 13.17 -2.13 7.71
CA ILE A 10 13.57 -1.76 6.35
C ILE A 10 14.81 -2.55 5.90
N GLU A 11 15.73 -2.88 6.82
CA GLU A 11 16.88 -3.74 6.52
C GLU A 11 16.49 -5.14 6.01
N ARG A 12 15.26 -5.60 6.27
CA ARG A 12 14.76 -6.91 5.82
C ARG A 12 14.08 -6.84 4.46
N TYR A 13 13.83 -5.63 3.93
CA TYR A 13 13.17 -5.47 2.65
C TYR A 13 14.15 -5.72 1.50
N ASP A 14 13.66 -6.35 0.43
CA ASP A 14 14.41 -6.38 -0.83
C ASP A 14 14.26 -5.03 -1.54
N ILE A 15 15.35 -4.25 -1.52
CA ILE A 15 15.42 -2.92 -2.13
C ILE A 15 15.15 -2.92 -3.64
N ASN A 16 15.31 -4.06 -4.32
CA ASN A 16 15.04 -4.18 -5.76
C ASN A 16 13.56 -4.49 -6.03
N CYS A 17 12.77 -4.75 -4.99
CA CYS A 17 11.38 -5.18 -5.07
C CYS A 17 10.48 -4.37 -4.12
N ILE A 18 10.75 -3.07 -3.96
CA ILE A 18 9.93 -2.14 -3.20
C ILE A 18 8.58 -1.91 -3.89
N SER A 19 7.51 -1.86 -3.09
CA SER A 19 6.20 -1.43 -3.55
C SER A 19 5.71 -0.18 -2.82
N ILE A 20 4.91 0.63 -3.51
CA ILE A 20 4.23 1.79 -2.94
C ILE A 20 2.79 1.42 -2.64
N GLY A 21 2.41 1.52 -1.37
CA GLY A 21 1.09 1.16 -0.90
C GLY A 21 0.32 2.34 -0.35
N THR A 22 -1.01 2.33 -0.53
CA THR A 22 -1.87 3.26 0.20
C THR A 22 -3.31 2.74 0.27
N LEU A 23 -4.13 3.38 1.10
CA LEU A 23 -5.56 3.09 1.18
C LEU A 23 -6.24 3.53 -0.10
N GLY A 24 -7.17 2.73 -0.61
CA GLY A 24 -7.97 3.04 -1.79
C GLY A 24 -9.02 4.13 -1.53
N SER A 25 -8.59 5.37 -1.27
CA SER A 25 -9.46 6.54 -1.06
C SER A 25 -8.76 7.86 -1.43
N HIS A 26 -9.52 8.94 -1.58
CA HIS A 26 -9.05 10.33 -1.81
C HIS A 26 -7.99 10.48 -2.93
N SER A 27 -6.70 10.52 -2.58
CA SER A 27 -5.57 10.79 -3.48
C SER A 27 -4.88 9.53 -4.00
N ALA A 28 -5.42 8.35 -3.72
CA ALA A 28 -4.79 7.06 -4.06
C ALA A 28 -4.48 6.91 -5.56
N LEU A 29 -5.37 7.36 -6.46
CA LEU A 29 -5.12 7.28 -7.90
C LEU A 29 -3.88 8.08 -8.33
N ASN A 30 -3.68 9.28 -7.78
CA ASN A 30 -2.50 10.09 -8.08
C ASN A 30 -1.23 9.49 -7.50
N ILE A 31 -1.31 8.95 -6.27
CA ILE A 31 -0.20 8.25 -5.62
C ILE A 31 0.23 7.04 -6.47
N PHE A 32 -0.73 6.21 -6.89
CA PHE A 32 -0.46 5.04 -7.71
C PHE A 32 0.06 5.41 -9.10
N ASN A 33 -0.51 6.44 -9.75
CA ASN A 33 -0.02 6.90 -11.04
C ASN A 33 1.44 7.37 -10.96
N GLY A 34 1.78 8.19 -9.97
CA GLY A 34 3.17 8.63 -9.77
C GLY A 34 4.12 7.48 -9.47
N ALA A 35 3.71 6.53 -8.62
CA ALA A 35 4.50 5.34 -8.33
C ALA A 35 4.77 4.50 -9.59
N LYS A 36 3.77 4.36 -10.47
CA LYS A 36 3.90 3.68 -11.75
C LYS A 36 4.84 4.38 -12.72
N GLU A 37 4.76 5.71 -12.81
CA GLU A 37 5.65 6.52 -13.66
C GLU A 37 7.12 6.36 -13.24
N GLU A 38 7.37 6.19 -11.94
CA GLU A 38 8.70 5.93 -11.38
C GLU A 38 9.10 4.43 -11.36
N GLY A 39 8.26 3.54 -11.92
CA GLY A 39 8.57 2.12 -12.08
C GLY A 39 8.34 1.24 -10.84
N PHE A 40 7.69 1.74 -9.80
CA PHE A 40 7.38 0.96 -8.61
C PHE A 40 6.16 0.05 -8.80
N ARG A 41 6.17 -1.08 -8.10
CA ARG A 41 4.96 -1.90 -7.89
C ARG A 41 4.01 -1.16 -6.96
N THR A 42 2.71 -1.35 -7.13
CA THR A 42 1.66 -0.63 -6.40
C THR A 42 0.73 -1.57 -5.64
N VAL A 43 0.41 -1.22 -4.39
CA VAL A 43 -0.46 -2.02 -3.51
C VAL A 43 -1.62 -1.17 -3.00
N CYS A 44 -2.85 -1.55 -3.36
CA CYS A 44 -4.06 -0.85 -2.94
C CYS A 44 -4.76 -1.61 -1.82
N ILE A 45 -4.85 -1.01 -0.64
CA ILE A 45 -5.64 -1.53 0.48
C ILE A 45 -7.06 -0.98 0.33
N CYS A 46 -8.01 -1.82 -0.08
CA CYS A 46 -9.30 -1.34 -0.57
C CYS A 46 -10.44 -2.23 -0.08
N THR A 47 -11.60 -1.64 0.20
CA THR A 47 -12.83 -2.39 0.41
C THR A 47 -13.38 -2.89 -0.93
N ARG A 48 -14.09 -4.02 -0.92
CA ARG A 48 -14.63 -4.67 -2.15
C ARG A 48 -15.54 -3.76 -2.97
N ASP A 49 -16.33 -2.91 -2.32
CA ASP A 49 -17.24 -1.96 -2.96
C ASP A 49 -16.50 -0.82 -3.70
N ARG A 50 -15.24 -0.54 -3.33
CA ARG A 50 -14.42 0.53 -3.91
C ARG A 50 -13.45 0.06 -4.98
N GLU A 51 -13.20 -1.25 -5.06
CA GLU A 51 -12.28 -1.89 -6.02
C GLU A 51 -12.54 -1.48 -7.49
N ILE A 52 -13.81 -1.32 -7.87
CA ILE A 52 -14.22 -1.00 -9.24
C ILE A 52 -13.61 0.31 -9.76
N VAL A 53 -13.36 1.29 -8.88
CA VAL A 53 -12.75 2.56 -9.27
C VAL A 53 -11.31 2.33 -9.71
N TYR A 54 -10.54 1.55 -8.94
CA TYR A 54 -9.13 1.31 -9.18
C TYR A 54 -8.90 0.35 -10.35
N ARG A 55 -9.79 -0.64 -10.55
CA ARG A 55 -9.69 -1.55 -11.70
C ARG A 55 -9.86 -0.88 -13.07
N ARG A 56 -10.47 0.31 -13.12
CA ARG A 56 -10.61 1.07 -14.38
C ARG A 56 -9.30 1.67 -14.86
N PHE A 57 -8.29 1.73 -14.00
CA PHE A 57 -6.99 2.32 -14.31
C PHE A 57 -5.89 1.26 -14.17
N PRO A 58 -4.90 1.23 -15.06
CA PRO A 58 -3.79 0.27 -14.99
C PRO A 58 -2.73 0.69 -13.96
N VAL A 59 -3.15 1.21 -12.80
CA VAL A 59 -2.27 1.82 -11.79
C VAL A 59 -2.10 0.98 -10.54
N VAL A 60 -2.82 -0.14 -10.38
CA VAL A 60 -2.73 -1.03 -9.22
C VAL A 60 -2.28 -2.42 -9.66
N ASP A 61 -1.18 -2.91 -9.07
CA ASP A 61 -0.68 -4.28 -9.29
C ASP A 61 -1.28 -5.30 -8.35
N GLU A 62 -1.48 -4.90 -7.09
CA GLU A 62 -1.97 -5.79 -6.05
C GLU A 62 -3.05 -5.12 -5.21
N PHE A 63 -4.09 -5.89 -4.90
CA PHE A 63 -5.15 -5.49 -3.99
C PHE A 63 -5.05 -6.28 -2.69
N ILE A 64 -5.08 -5.56 -1.57
CA ILE A 64 -5.33 -6.14 -0.26
C ILE A 64 -6.75 -5.74 0.12
N PHE A 65 -7.65 -6.72 0.18
CA PHE A 65 -9.04 -6.46 0.54
C PHE A 65 -9.24 -6.47 2.05
N VAL A 66 -9.92 -5.44 2.54
CA VAL A 66 -10.34 -5.27 3.94
C VAL A 66 -11.84 -5.00 3.98
N ASP A 67 -12.52 -5.34 5.08
CA ASP A 67 -13.93 -5.01 5.24
C ASP A 67 -14.09 -3.54 5.69
N ARG A 68 -13.13 -3.04 6.49
CA ARG A 68 -13.03 -1.63 6.91
C ARG A 68 -11.59 -1.16 6.91
N PHE A 69 -11.34 0.12 6.61
CA PHE A 69 -9.97 0.68 6.61
C PHE A 69 -9.25 0.62 7.97
N SER A 70 -9.99 0.50 9.08
CA SER A 70 -9.38 0.27 10.41
C SER A 70 -8.55 -1.02 10.48
N GLU A 71 -8.85 -2.01 9.63
CA GLU A 71 -8.11 -3.28 9.54
C GLU A 71 -6.69 -3.10 8.99
N LEU A 72 -6.33 -1.92 8.50
CA LEU A 72 -4.94 -1.58 8.20
C LEU A 72 -4.03 -1.81 9.43
N LEU A 73 -4.57 -1.64 10.64
CA LEU A 73 -3.86 -1.86 11.89
C LEU A 73 -3.78 -3.35 12.27
N ASP A 74 -4.52 -4.24 11.60
CA ASP A 74 -4.51 -5.66 11.90
C ASP A 74 -3.17 -6.28 11.49
N GLU A 75 -2.63 -7.14 12.35
CA GLU A 75 -1.33 -7.78 12.17
C GLU A 75 -1.21 -8.48 10.82
N LYS A 76 -2.26 -9.19 10.39
CA LYS A 76 -2.30 -9.87 9.09
C LYS A 76 -2.14 -8.92 7.89
N VAL A 77 -2.74 -7.73 7.94
CA VAL A 77 -2.62 -6.73 6.86
C VAL A 77 -1.22 -6.15 6.87
N GLN A 78 -0.70 -5.83 8.05
CA GLN A 78 0.67 -5.31 8.19
C GLN A 78 1.74 -6.33 7.77
N GLU A 79 1.57 -7.61 8.12
CA GLU A 79 2.45 -8.69 7.66
C GLU A 79 2.44 -8.81 6.15
N ARG A 80 1.25 -8.78 5.53
CA ARG A 80 1.15 -8.83 4.07
C ARG A 80 1.88 -7.66 3.41
N LEU A 81 1.76 -6.44 3.97
CA LEU A 81 2.48 -5.27 3.48
C LEU A 81 4.00 -5.41 3.62
N ARG A 82 4.47 -6.02 4.72
CA ARG A 82 5.89 -6.32 4.93
C ARG A 82 6.42 -7.35 3.93
N GLU A 83 5.68 -8.42 3.67
CA GLU A 83 6.03 -9.43 2.65
C GLU A 83 6.15 -8.84 1.23
N LEU A 84 5.39 -7.77 0.95
CA LEU A 84 5.40 -7.08 -0.32
C LEU A 84 6.44 -5.95 -0.40
N ASN A 85 7.29 -5.82 0.62
CA ASN A 85 8.23 -4.71 0.79
C ASN A 85 7.55 -3.35 0.61
N THR A 86 6.33 -3.20 1.13
CA THR A 86 5.50 -2.02 0.89
C THR A 86 5.93 -0.85 1.78
N ILE A 87 6.17 0.29 1.15
CA ILE A 87 6.24 1.61 1.80
C ILE A 87 4.85 2.24 1.70
N LEU A 88 4.24 2.50 2.86
CA LEU A 88 2.93 3.13 2.95
C LEU A 88 3.04 4.66 2.77
N VAL A 89 2.26 5.20 1.84
CA VAL A 89 2.08 6.66 1.66
C VAL A 89 0.76 7.08 2.33
N PRO A 90 0.80 7.76 3.49
CA PRO A 90 -0.41 8.20 4.18
C PRO A 90 -1.06 9.40 3.48
N HIS A 91 -2.38 9.54 3.63
CA HIS A 91 -3.13 10.71 3.17
C HIS A 91 -4.39 10.92 4.02
N GLY A 92 -4.90 12.15 4.10
CA GLY A 92 -5.84 12.63 5.12
C GLY A 92 -7.25 12.01 5.22
N SER A 93 -7.49 10.87 4.58
CA SER A 93 -8.68 10.02 4.83
C SER A 93 -8.51 9.12 6.04
N PHE A 94 -7.28 8.93 6.48
CA PHE A 94 -6.89 8.01 7.52
C PHE A 94 -5.56 8.43 8.12
#